data_AF-A0AAD6KB26-F1
#
_entry.id   AF-A0AAD6KB26-F1
#
_cell.length_a   1.000
_cell.length_b   1.000
_cell.length_c   1.000
_cell.angle_alpha   90.00
_cell.angle_beta   90.00
_cell.angle_gamma   90.00
#
_symmetry.space_group_name_H-M   'P 1'
#
loop_
_entity.id
_entity.type
_entity.pdbx_description
1 polymer ?
#
loop_
_entity_poly.entity_id
_entity_poly.type
_entity_poly.pdbx_seq_one_letter_code
_entity_poly.pdbx_strand_id
1 'polypeptide(L)'
;MMIFINCANPVNSPLYLDTGACLNGAKYPNVSLSIYTYVNVGGMKASDLMEKCSLERMTLLPVKDYKNMSFKEIHSLLEYGFELSWHSSSCGSCSTICYIDNSYDTKCTGWQY
;
A
#
# COMPACT_ATOMS: atom_id res chain seq x y z
N MET A 1 -1.01 -1.20 -4.07
CA MET A 1 -1.10 -0.41 -2.82
C MET A 1 -1.97 -1.16 -1.83
N MET A 2 -1.58 -1.14 -0.57
CA MET A 2 -2.26 -1.78 0.54
C MET A 2 -2.45 -0.77 1.67
N ILE A 3 -3.59 -0.86 2.35
CA ILE A 3 -4.01 0.08 3.41
C ILE A 3 -4.43 -0.72 4.64
N PHE A 4 -3.92 -0.33 5.81
CA PHE A 4 -4.35 -0.84 7.11
C PHE A 4 -5.40 0.08 7.69
N ILE A 5 -6.51 -0.52 8.14
CA ILE A 5 -7.70 0.19 8.60
C ILE A 5 -8.10 -0.36 9.95
N ASN A 6 -8.33 0.54 10.91
CA ASN A 6 -8.91 0.19 12.19
C ASN A 6 -10.36 0.68 12.24
N CYS A 7 -11.26 -0.12 12.79
CA CYS A 7 -12.66 0.23 12.95
C CYS A 7 -13.14 -0.02 14.38
N ALA A 8 -14.03 0.85 14.86
CA ALA A 8 -14.69 0.65 16.16
C ALA A 8 -15.75 -0.46 16.13
N ASN A 9 -16.32 -0.74 14.95
CA ASN A 9 -17.35 -1.75 14.73
C ASN A 9 -16.89 -2.75 13.67
N PRO A 10 -17.39 -3.99 13.69
CA PRO A 10 -17.10 -4.95 12.64
C PRO A 10 -17.70 -4.49 11.31
N VAL A 11 -16.95 -4.66 10.23
CA VAL A 11 -17.34 -4.30 8.86
C VAL A 11 -17.63 -5.56 8.06
N ASN A 12 -18.77 -5.60 7.39
CA ASN A 12 -19.13 -6.67 6.46
C ASN A 12 -19.05 -6.16 5.01
N SER A 13 -17.84 -6.10 4.46
CA SER A 13 -17.59 -5.63 3.09
C SER A 13 -16.40 -6.36 2.48
N PRO A 14 -16.46 -6.73 1.18
CA PRO A 14 -15.35 -7.40 0.50
C PRO A 14 -14.11 -6.51 0.37
N LEU A 15 -14.23 -5.20 0.60
CA LEU A 15 -13.11 -4.25 0.58
C LEU A 15 -12.24 -4.31 1.85
N TYR A 16 -12.73 -4.97 2.90
CA TYR A 16 -12.12 -5.01 4.22
C TYR A 16 -11.73 -6.46 4.53
N LEU A 17 -10.52 -6.84 4.13
CA LEU A 17 -9.98 -8.16 4.42
C LEU A 17 -9.64 -8.26 5.90
N ASP A 18 -10.26 -9.21 6.59
CA ASP A 18 -9.99 -9.49 7.98
C ASP A 18 -8.55 -10.02 8.14
N THR A 19 -7.80 -9.42 9.06
CA THR A 19 -6.41 -9.78 9.38
C THR A 19 -6.29 -11.00 10.31
N GLY A 20 -7.42 -11.53 10.78
CA GLY A 20 -7.51 -12.65 11.71
C GLY A 20 -6.90 -12.34 13.08
N ALA A 21 -6.56 -13.39 13.83
CA ALA A 21 -6.03 -13.30 15.19
C ALA A 21 -4.62 -12.68 15.30
N CYS A 22 -3.93 -12.39 14.18
CA CYS A 22 -2.62 -11.74 14.22
C CYS A 22 -2.69 -10.29 14.74
N LEU A 23 -3.78 -9.58 14.44
CA LEU A 23 -3.97 -8.17 14.84
C LEU A 23 -5.30 -7.95 15.56
N ASN A 24 -6.32 -8.78 15.30
CA ASN A 24 -7.57 -8.70 16.03
C ASN A 24 -7.37 -9.13 17.48
N GLY A 25 -7.64 -8.22 18.42
CA GLY A 25 -7.50 -8.49 19.85
C GLY A 25 -6.20 -7.98 20.47
N ALA A 26 -5.48 -7.07 19.80
CA ALA A 26 -4.54 -6.18 20.49
C ALA A 26 -5.32 -5.36 21.52
N LYS A 27 -5.53 -5.95 22.71
CA LYS A 27 -6.02 -5.26 23.89
C LYS A 27 -4.91 -4.29 24.25
N TYR A 28 -5.07 -3.03 23.86
CA TYR A 28 -4.25 -1.99 24.45
C TYR A 28 -4.44 -2.10 25.97
N PRO A 29 -3.35 -2.24 26.76
CA PRO A 29 -3.44 -2.62 28.16
C PRO A 29 -4.28 -1.66 29.02
N ASN A 30 -4.63 -0.49 28.49
CA ASN A 30 -5.43 0.53 29.17
C ASN A 30 -6.76 0.88 28.46
N VAL A 31 -7.21 0.15 27.44
CA VAL A 31 -8.45 0.48 26.71
C VAL A 31 -9.30 -0.77 26.53
N SER A 32 -10.50 -0.77 27.11
CA SER A 32 -11.53 -1.80 26.93
C SER A 32 -12.22 -1.75 25.55
N LEU A 33 -11.58 -1.16 24.53
CA LEU A 33 -12.10 -1.13 23.17
C LEU A 33 -11.55 -2.32 22.38
N SER A 34 -12.46 -3.16 21.90
CA SER A 34 -12.18 -4.07 20.79
C SER A 34 -12.03 -3.24 19.52
N ILE A 35 -10.82 -3.18 18.96
CA ILE A 35 -10.57 -2.58 17.65
C ILE A 35 -10.55 -3.70 16.62
N TYR A 36 -11.29 -3.53 15.53
CA TYR A 36 -11.33 -4.44 14.40
C TYR A 36 -10.32 -3.97 13.35
N THR A 37 -9.38 -4.85 12.98
CA THR A 37 -8.29 -4.49 12.08
C THR A 37 -8.47 -5.17 10.73
N TYR A 38 -8.46 -4.34 9.69
CA TYR A 38 -8.67 -4.75 8.31
C TYR A 38 -7.52 -4.32 7.42
N VAL A 39 -7.42 -5.01 6.29
CA VAL A 39 -6.55 -4.64 5.18
C VAL A 39 -7.40 -4.43 3.93
N ASN A 40 -7.15 -3.34 3.22
CA ASN A 40 -7.59 -3.19 1.85
C ASN A 40 -6.39 -3.38 0.91
N VAL A 41 -6.57 -4.18 -0.14
CA VAL A 41 -5.56 -4.37 -1.19
C VAL A 41 -6.15 -4.02 -2.55
N GLY A 42 -5.41 -3.27 -3.35
CA GLY A 42 -5.89 -2.76 -4.65
C GLY A 42 -6.42 -1.32 -4.60
N GLY A 43 -6.48 -0.73 -3.40
CA GLY A 43 -6.85 0.67 -3.19
C GLY A 43 -8.36 0.85 -2.98
N MET A 44 -8.68 1.82 -2.14
CA MET A 44 -10.05 2.23 -1.82
C MET A 44 -10.22 3.72 -2.13
N LYS A 45 -11.43 4.15 -2.48
CA LYS A 45 -11.77 5.57 -2.52
C LYS A 45 -12.02 6.06 -1.09
N ALA A 46 -11.89 7.37 -0.88
CA ALA A 46 -12.25 7.97 0.40
C ALA A 46 -13.71 7.70 0.79
N SER A 47 -14.62 7.62 -0.19
CA SER A 47 -16.03 7.27 0.00
C SER A 47 -16.26 5.84 0.45
N ASP A 48 -15.27 4.94 0.27
CA ASP A 48 -15.39 3.53 0.65
C ASP A 48 -15.00 3.32 2.13
N LEU A 49 -14.46 4.34 2.80
CA LEU A 49 -14.11 4.29 4.22
C LEU A 49 -15.38 4.31 5.08
N MET A 50 -15.59 3.26 5.86
CA MET A 50 -16.77 3.10 6.71
C MET A 50 -16.72 4.08 7.89
N GLU A 51 -17.89 4.49 8.39
CA GLU A 51 -17.97 5.34 9.57
C GLU A 51 -17.24 4.73 10.77
N LYS A 52 -16.58 5.59 11.56
CA LYS A 52 -15.78 5.19 12.72
C LYS A 52 -14.65 4.20 12.39
N CYS A 53 -14.15 4.27 11.15
CA CYS A 53 -12.89 3.67 10.76
C CYS A 53 -11.83 4.73 10.51
N SER A 54 -10.59 4.41 10.83
CA SER A 54 -9.40 5.23 10.60
C SER A 54 -8.43 4.49 9.70
N LEU A 55 -7.82 5.24 8.78
CA LEU A 55 -6.67 4.78 8.03
C LEU A 55 -5.42 4.93 8.90
N GLU A 56 -4.73 3.82 9.13
CA GLU A 56 -3.56 3.80 10.02
C GLU A 56 -2.25 3.89 9.24
N ARG A 57 -2.11 3.07 8.19
CA ARG A 57 -0.87 2.92 7.43
C ARG A 57 -1.17 2.59 5.98
N MET A 58 -0.30 3.04 5.07
CA MET A 58 -0.30 2.61 3.67
C MET A 58 1.06 2.05 3.31
N THR A 59 1.08 1.06 2.42
CA THR A 59 2.31 0.52 1.86
C THR A 59 2.16 0.18 0.38
N LEU A 60 3.28 0.24 -0.34
CA LEU A 60 3.39 -0.27 -1.68
C LEU A 60 3.66 -1.77 -1.62
N LEU A 61 3.03 -2.52 -2.52
CA LEU A 61 3.28 -3.95 -2.66
C LEU A 61 3.90 -4.19 -4.06
N PRO A 62 4.77 -5.19 -4.19
CA PRO A 62 5.57 -5.41 -5.42
C PRO A 62 4.76 -5.93 -6.61
N VAL A 63 3.66 -6.66 -6.37
CA VAL A 63 2.81 -7.27 -7.41
C VAL A 63 1.77 -6.25 -7.91
N LYS A 64 1.12 -6.41 -9.07
CA LYS A 64 0.01 -5.52 -9.52
C LYS A 64 -1.38 -6.12 -9.35
N ASP A 65 -1.49 -7.45 -9.38
CA ASP A 65 -2.76 -8.15 -9.16
C ASP A 65 -2.83 -8.66 -7.74
N TYR A 66 -3.75 -8.10 -6.96
CA TYR A 66 -3.97 -8.47 -5.57
C TYR A 66 -5.39 -8.98 -5.31
N LYS A 67 -6.15 -9.25 -6.38
CA LYS A 67 -7.51 -9.73 -6.21
C LYS A 67 -7.49 -11.08 -5.52
N ASN A 68 -8.31 -11.24 -4.49
CA ASN A 68 -8.54 -12.49 -3.78
C ASN A 68 -7.30 -13.09 -3.07
N MET A 69 -6.31 -12.28 -2.70
CA MET A 69 -5.22 -12.75 -1.85
C MET A 69 -5.69 -12.98 -0.41
N SER A 70 -5.27 -14.09 0.17
CA SER A 70 -5.39 -14.35 1.60
C SER A 70 -4.45 -13.45 2.41
N PHE A 71 -4.77 -13.23 3.69
CA PHE A 71 -3.88 -12.47 4.58
C PHE A 71 -2.48 -13.10 4.70
N LYS A 72 -2.37 -14.43 4.58
CA LYS A 72 -1.08 -15.13 4.59
C LYS A 72 -0.22 -14.76 3.37
N GLU A 73 -0.82 -14.70 2.19
CA GLU A 73 -0.12 -14.27 0.96
C GLU A 73 0.31 -12.81 1.07
N ILE A 74 -0.55 -11.95 1.62
CA ILE A 74 -0.21 -10.55 1.89
C ILE A 74 0.98 -10.45 2.86
N HIS A 75 0.98 -11.24 3.93
CA HIS A 75 2.09 -11.28 4.88
C HIS A 75 3.40 -11.70 4.21
N SER A 76 3.38 -12.75 3.36
CA SER A 76 4.56 -13.16 2.59
C SER A 76 5.08 -12.04 1.67
N LEU A 77 4.19 -11.27 1.04
CA LEU A 77 4.58 -10.13 0.20
C LEU A 77 5.20 -8.99 1.01
N LEU A 78 4.67 -8.72 2.22
CA LEU A 78 5.23 -7.71 3.12
C LEU A 78 6.60 -8.12 3.67
N GLU A 79 6.77 -9.40 3.98
CA GLU A 79 8.04 -9.97 4.43
C GLU A 79 9.11 -9.90 3.34
N TYR A 80 8.72 -10.16 2.09
CA TYR A 80 9.59 -9.95 0.94
C TYR A 80 9.93 -8.46 0.72
N GLY A 81 8.94 -7.57 0.92
CA GLY A 81 9.12 -6.13 0.85
C GLY A 81 9.14 -5.59 -0.59
N PHE A 82 10.17 -4.82 -0.93
CA PHE A 82 10.33 -4.19 -2.23
C PHE A 82 11.75 -4.37 -2.75
N GLU A 83 11.89 -4.50 -4.07
CA GLU A 83 13.19 -4.51 -4.73
C GLU A 83 13.62 -3.08 -5.05
N LEU A 84 14.88 -2.76 -4.74
CA LEU A 84 15.52 -1.52 -5.15
C LEU A 84 16.43 -1.83 -6.35
N SER A 85 16.22 -1.11 -7.44
CA SER A 85 17.11 -1.13 -8.61
C SER A 85 17.81 0.22 -8.76
N TRP A 86 19.08 0.16 -9.13
CA TRP A 86 19.84 1.33 -9.56
C TRP A 86 19.93 1.32 -11.07
N HIS A 87 19.53 2.41 -11.70
CA HIS A 87 19.60 2.55 -13.15
C HIS A 87 20.66 3.60 -13.49
N SER A 88 21.65 3.22 -14.29
CA SER A 88 22.60 4.17 -14.87
C SER A 88 21.94 4.82 -16.08
N SER A 89 21.56 6.09 -15.98
CA SER A 89 21.22 6.91 -17.13
C SER A 89 22.34 7.91 -17.43
N SER A 90 22.65 8.06 -18.72
CA SER A 90 23.41 9.21 -19.21
C SER A 90 22.39 10.25 -19.65
N CYS A 91 22.46 11.44 -19.06
CA CYS A 91 21.55 12.53 -19.40
C CYS A 91 21.84 13.18 -20.76
N GLY A 92 22.92 12.77 -21.45
CA GLY A 92 23.28 13.26 -22.77
C GLY A 92 23.20 14.79 -22.87
N SER A 93 22.48 15.28 -23.87
CA SER A 93 22.27 16.70 -24.17
C SER A 93 21.14 17.38 -23.37
N CYS A 94 20.61 16.77 -22.30
CA CYS A 94 19.54 17.41 -21.53
C CYS A 94 20.01 18.77 -20.98
N SER A 95 19.27 19.83 -21.30
CA SER A 95 19.64 21.21 -20.94
C SER A 95 19.41 21.56 -19.46
N THR A 96 18.48 20.88 -18.78
CA THR A 96 18.05 21.23 -17.41
C THR A 96 17.89 20.02 -16.50
N ILE A 97 16.78 19.29 -16.58
CA ILE A 97 16.53 18.12 -15.73
C ILE A 97 16.41 16.90 -16.62
N CYS A 98 16.98 15.81 -16.13
CA CYS A 98 16.97 14.52 -16.74
C CYS A 98 16.44 13.51 -15.70
N TYR A 99 15.53 12.65 -16.11
CA TYR A 99 14.95 11.64 -15.24
C TYR A 99 14.69 10.35 -16.03
N ILE A 100 14.59 9.24 -15.32
CA ILE A 100 14.20 7.96 -15.90
C ILE A 100 12.71 7.78 -15.68
N ASP A 101 11.95 7.50 -16.74
CA ASP A 101 10.53 7.26 -16.61
C ASP A 101 10.21 5.77 -16.40
N ASN A 102 8.93 5.42 -16.40
CA ASN A 102 8.47 4.05 -16.17
C ASN A 102 8.80 3.08 -17.32
N SER A 103 9.22 3.55 -18.51
CA SER A 103 9.76 2.69 -19.56
C SER A 103 11.26 2.47 -19.45
N TYR A 104 11.87 2.98 -18.36
CA TYR A 104 13.31 3.00 -18.15
C TYR A 104 14.06 3.85 -19.19
N ASP A 105 13.35 4.75 -19.87
CA ASP A 105 13.95 5.67 -20.82
C ASP A 105 14.38 6.94 -20.10
N THR A 106 15.52 7.50 -20.54
CA THR A 106 15.95 8.82 -20.07
C THR A 106 15.14 9.91 -20.77
N LYS A 107 14.49 10.78 -20.01
CA LYS A 107 13.70 11.91 -20.49
C LYS A 107 14.31 13.22 -20.00
N CYS A 108 14.17 14.28 -20.81
CA CYS A 108 14.55 15.63 -20.41
C CYS A 108 13.29 16.47 -20.11
N THR A 109 13.32 17.30 -19.07
CA THR A 109 12.34 18.38 -18.94
C THR A 109 12.83 19.59 -19.73
N GLY A 110 12.31 19.80 -20.93
CA GLY A 110 12.71 20.93 -21.79
C GLY A 110 13.36 20.49 -23.10
N TRP A 111 14.05 21.42 -23.75
CA TRP A 111 14.67 21.19 -25.06
C TRP A 111 15.91 20.31 -24.96
N GLN A 112 16.10 19.44 -25.96
CA GLN A 112 17.34 18.70 -26.21
C GLN A 112 18.17 19.49 -27.23
N TYR A 113 19.49 19.60 -26.98
CA TYR A 113 20.43 20.16 -27.95
C TYR A 113 20.89 19.10 -28.95
#